data_AF-A0A497SR27-F1
#
_entry.id   AF-A0A497SR27-F1
#
_cell.length_a   1.000
_cell.length_b   1.000
_cell.length_c   1.000
_cell.angle_alpha   90.00
_cell.angle_beta   90.00
_cell.angle_gamma   90.00
#
_symmetry.space_group_name_H-M   'P 1'
#
loop_
_entity.id
_entity.type
_entity.pdbx_description
1 polymer ?
#
loop_
_entity_poly.entity_id
_entity_poly.type
_entity_poly.pdbx_seq_one_letter_code
_entity_poly.pdbx_strand_id
1 'polypeptide(L)'
;MNQIKNIDVFLEVEVKDRNGRLIRRLKKKSESLLTNFMQMLTSAMVLEAYTLTDTGGNSRTVSLFVPNTSDTPVELTPMDVEAPDDNDNYGIQVGTGTAAVSPGDHALASKISHGTASGNMDYGACSLETTGVSDNTSYARYRRDFTNLSGAAITVNEIGMVAKYKRVIGATTEGEWYFL
;
A
#
# COMPACT_ATOMS: atom_id res chain seq x y z
N MET A 1 19.75 -12.00 20.77
CA MET A 1 18.91 -13.10 20.24
C MET A 1 18.85 -12.93 18.74
N ASN A 2 19.11 -13.98 17.95
CA ASN A 2 18.78 -13.96 16.52
C ASN A 2 17.25 -14.02 16.43
N GLN A 3 16.61 -12.89 16.13
CA GLN A 3 15.16 -12.81 16.01
C GLN A 3 14.77 -13.53 14.72
N ILE A 4 14.09 -14.67 14.84
CA ILE A 4 13.50 -15.34 13.70
C ILE A 4 12.38 -14.43 13.18
N LYS A 5 12.44 -14.06 11.91
CA LYS A 5 11.39 -13.25 11.27
C LYS A 5 10.18 -14.15 11.01
N ASN A 6 9.05 -13.84 11.64
CA ASN A 6 7.80 -14.59 11.49
C ASN A 6 6.87 -13.99 10.42
N ILE A 7 7.21 -12.80 9.88
CA ILE A 7 6.46 -12.11 8.83
C ILE A 7 7.47 -11.65 7.77
N ASP A 8 7.17 -11.96 6.52
CA ASP A 8 7.93 -11.52 5.36
C ASP A 8 6.98 -10.98 4.29
N VAL A 9 7.42 -9.93 3.60
CA VAL A 9 6.74 -9.40 2.41
C VAL A 9 7.60 -9.69 1.19
N PHE A 10 6.97 -10.14 0.12
CA PHE A 10 7.62 -10.41 -1.16
C PHE A 10 6.95 -9.59 -2.25
N LEU A 11 7.78 -9.06 -3.13
CA LEU A 11 7.39 -8.45 -4.38
C LEU A 11 7.62 -9.46 -5.51
N GLU A 12 6.60 -9.67 -6.33
CA GLU A 12 6.70 -10.38 -7.60
C GLU A 12 6.32 -9.42 -8.73
N VAL A 13 7.20 -9.26 -9.72
CA VAL A 13 6.98 -8.36 -10.87
C VAL A 13 7.06 -9.17 -12.15
N GLU A 14 6.03 -9.02 -12.98
CA GLU A 14 5.99 -9.50 -14.35
C GLU A 14 5.96 -8.31 -15.30
N VAL A 15 6.91 -8.28 -16.24
CA VAL A 15 6.92 -7.30 -17.33
C VAL A 15 6.55 -8.03 -18.60
N LYS A 16 5.52 -7.54 -19.28
CA LYS A 16 5.03 -8.06 -20.55
C LYS A 16 5.30 -7.04 -21.67
N ASP A 17 5.59 -7.54 -22.87
CA ASP A 17 5.66 -6.69 -24.06
C ASP A 17 4.25 -6.30 -24.55
N ARG A 18 4.18 -5.47 -25.59
CA ARG A 18 2.92 -4.98 -26.17
C ARG A 18 1.99 -6.07 -26.70
N ASN A 19 2.51 -7.28 -26.93
CA ASN A 19 1.73 -8.44 -27.39
C ASN A 19 1.32 -9.34 -26.21
N GLY A 20 1.55 -8.90 -24.97
CA GLY A 20 1.26 -9.66 -23.75
C GLY A 20 2.29 -10.75 -23.42
N ARG A 21 3.39 -10.84 -24.17
CA ARG A 21 4.42 -11.87 -23.91
C ARG A 21 5.29 -11.45 -22.72
N LEU A 22 5.44 -12.34 -21.75
CA LEU A 22 6.33 -12.13 -20.60
C LEU A 22 7.79 -11.98 -21.07
N ILE A 23 8.41 -10.85 -20.75
CA ILE A 23 9.81 -10.55 -21.09
C ILE A 23 10.71 -10.50 -19.85
N ARG A 24 10.14 -10.32 -18.66
CA ARG A 24 10.88 -10.37 -17.40
C ARG A 24 9.97 -10.82 -16.28
N ARG A 25 10.48 -11.70 -15.42
CA ARG A 25 9.88 -12.00 -14.12
C ARG A 25 10.96 -11.87 -13.05
N LEU A 26 10.63 -11.26 -11.92
CA LEU A 26 11.49 -11.25 -10.75
C LEU A 26 10.64 -11.43 -9.49
N LYS A 27 11.25 -12.07 -8.49
CA LYS A 27 10.71 -12.15 -7.14
C LYS A 27 11.79 -11.69 -6.18
N LYS A 28 11.47 -10.72 -5.34
CA LYS A 28 12.39 -10.13 -4.37
C LYS A 28 11.68 -10.01 -3.02
N LYS A 29 12.42 -10.19 -1.93
CA LYS A 29 11.93 -9.85 -0.60
C LYS A 29 11.84 -8.32 -0.46
N SER A 30 10.80 -7.83 0.19
CA SER A 30 10.70 -6.40 0.53
C SER A 30 11.91 -5.98 1.36
N GLU A 31 12.40 -4.77 1.10
CA GLU A 31 13.53 -4.21 1.83
C GLU A 31 13.13 -3.74 3.23
N SER A 32 11.88 -3.34 3.42
CA SER A 32 11.37 -2.86 4.70
C SER A 32 9.88 -3.18 4.89
N LEU A 33 9.50 -3.35 6.16
CA LEU A 33 8.13 -3.19 6.64
C LEU A 33 8.14 -1.86 7.39
N LEU A 34 7.53 -0.83 6.79
CA LEU A 34 7.63 0.54 7.29
C LEU A 34 6.93 0.69 8.65
N THR A 35 7.33 1.73 9.38
CA THR A 35 6.82 2.01 10.73
C THR A 35 5.31 2.24 10.74
N ASN A 36 4.78 2.94 9.73
CA ASN A 36 3.35 3.14 9.55
C ASN A 36 2.57 1.82 9.56
N PHE A 37 2.96 0.85 8.72
CA PHE A 37 2.30 -0.46 8.66
C PHE A 37 2.28 -1.16 10.03
N MET A 38 3.42 -1.18 10.73
CA MET A 38 3.51 -1.80 12.06
C MET A 38 2.69 -1.07 13.12
N GLN A 39 2.62 0.26 13.06
CA GLN A 39 1.81 1.07 13.97
C GLN A 39 0.31 0.90 13.71
N MET A 40 -0.13 0.82 12.45
CA MET A 40 -1.53 0.50 12.13
C MET A 40 -1.90 -0.89 12.65
N LEU A 41 -1.09 -1.91 12.36
CA LEU A 41 -1.32 -3.27 12.86
C LEU A 41 -1.37 -3.30 14.40
N THR A 42 -0.45 -2.57 15.06
CA THR A 42 -0.43 -2.47 16.52
C THR A 42 -1.66 -1.76 17.06
N SER A 43 -2.13 -0.69 16.41
CA SER A 43 -3.38 0.02 16.78
C SER A 43 -4.56 -0.94 16.86
N ALA A 44 -4.69 -1.87 15.91
CA ALA A 44 -5.74 -2.91 15.96
C ALA A 44 -5.52 -3.95 17.08
N MET A 45 -4.28 -4.34 17.35
CA MET A 45 -3.99 -5.40 18.32
C MET A 45 -4.12 -4.95 19.78
N VAL A 46 -3.85 -3.68 20.08
CA VAL A 46 -3.94 -3.14 21.45
C VAL A 46 -5.10 -2.17 21.67
N LEU A 47 -5.86 -1.86 20.61
CA LEU A 47 -6.98 -0.91 20.62
C LEU A 47 -6.57 0.52 21.04
N GLU A 48 -5.35 0.93 20.69
CA GLU A 48 -4.80 2.26 21.01
C GLU A 48 -4.57 3.12 19.77
N ALA A 49 -4.61 4.43 19.95
CA ALA A 49 -4.33 5.38 18.89
C ALA A 49 -2.82 5.59 18.71
N TYR A 50 -2.37 5.70 17.47
CA TYR A 50 -0.98 6.01 17.11
C TYR A 50 -0.92 7.22 16.19
N THR A 51 0.15 8.01 16.30
CA THR A 51 0.43 9.11 15.37
C THR A 51 1.36 8.62 14.27
N LEU A 52 0.87 8.67 13.04
CA LEU A 52 1.55 8.23 11.81
C LEU A 52 1.78 9.43 10.89
N THR A 53 2.66 9.27 9.91
CA THR A 53 2.89 10.28 8.86
C THR A 53 2.19 9.83 7.58
N ASP A 54 1.23 10.60 7.08
CA ASP A 54 0.56 10.31 5.82
C ASP A 54 1.50 10.51 4.61
N THR A 55 1.11 10.02 3.43
CA THR A 55 1.90 10.16 2.20
C THR A 55 2.16 11.61 1.78
N GLY A 56 1.43 12.57 2.35
CA GLY A 56 1.67 14.01 2.17
C GLY A 56 2.62 14.63 3.20
N GLY A 57 3.17 13.83 4.13
CA GLY A 57 4.07 14.29 5.18
C GLY A 57 3.38 14.85 6.42
N ASN A 58 2.06 14.69 6.56
CA ASN A 58 1.31 15.23 7.70
C ASN A 58 1.17 14.19 8.82
N SER A 59 1.31 14.65 10.07
CA SER A 59 1.01 13.82 11.23
C SER A 59 -0.50 13.59 11.38
N ARG A 60 -0.91 12.32 11.43
CA ARG A 60 -2.30 11.88 11.59
C ARG A 60 -2.42 10.92 12.77
N THR A 61 -3.41 11.14 13.62
CA THR A 61 -3.73 10.18 14.69
C THR A 61 -4.72 9.15 14.17
N VAL A 62 -4.32 7.89 14.15
CA VAL A 62 -5.09 6.75 13.66
C VAL A 62 -5.51 5.89 14.84
N SER A 63 -6.79 5.51 14.88
CA SER A 63 -7.31 4.50 15.80
C SER A 63 -8.12 3.48 15.01
N LEU A 64 -7.69 2.21 15.05
CA LEU A 64 -8.43 1.10 14.44
C LEU A 64 -9.54 0.55 15.35
N PHE A 65 -9.96 1.35 16.32
CA PHE A 65 -11.01 1.04 17.27
C PHE A 65 -12.07 2.15 17.26
N VAL A 66 -13.33 1.73 17.33
CA VAL A 66 -14.47 2.63 17.49
C VAL A 66 -15.17 2.27 18.80
N PRO A 67 -15.26 3.20 19.78
CA PRO A 67 -15.90 2.91 21.04
C PRO A 67 -17.40 2.66 20.86
N ASN A 68 -17.95 1.76 21.67
CA ASN A 68 -19.40 1.56 21.71
C ASN A 68 -20.06 2.82 22.26
N THR A 69 -20.91 3.44 21.44
CA THR A 69 -21.72 4.60 21.81
C THR A 69 -23.16 4.30 21.41
N SER A 70 -24.12 4.56 22.30
CA SER A 70 -25.53 4.34 21.97
C SER A 70 -25.93 5.24 20.81
N ASP A 71 -26.54 4.65 19.78
CA ASP A 71 -27.24 5.33 18.68
C ASP A 71 -26.39 6.25 17.78
N THR A 72 -25.05 6.11 17.79
CA THR A 72 -24.17 6.89 16.90
C THR A 72 -23.76 6.04 15.69
N PRO A 73 -24.06 6.45 14.44
CA PRO A 73 -23.57 5.77 13.24
C PRO A 73 -22.04 5.80 13.15
N VAL A 74 -21.45 4.69 12.71
CA VAL A 74 -20.00 4.54 12.58
C VAL A 74 -19.61 3.90 11.25
N GLU A 75 -18.51 4.37 10.68
CA GLU A 75 -17.86 3.79 9.50
C GLU A 75 -16.36 3.67 9.82
N LEU A 76 -15.77 2.51 9.53
CA LEU A 76 -14.32 2.30 9.70
C LEU A 76 -13.76 1.60 8.46
N THR A 77 -12.85 2.29 7.79
CA THR A 77 -11.93 1.75 6.80
C THR A 77 -10.55 1.69 7.46
N PRO A 78 -10.09 0.51 7.92
CA PRO A 78 -8.90 0.44 8.75
C PRO A 78 -7.60 0.50 7.94
N MET A 79 -7.46 -0.37 6.94
CA MET A 79 -6.27 -0.53 6.10
C MET A 79 -6.68 -1.03 4.71
N ASP A 80 -7.47 -0.26 3.99
CA ASP A 80 -7.92 -0.66 2.65
C ASP A 80 -6.80 -0.45 1.62
N VAL A 81 -6.47 -1.48 0.86
CA VAL A 81 -5.44 -1.47 -0.19
C VAL A 81 -6.03 -1.80 -1.58
N GLU A 82 -7.33 -2.03 -1.68
CA GLU A 82 -8.01 -2.43 -2.91
C GLU A 82 -8.45 -1.19 -3.71
N ALA A 83 -7.45 -0.42 -4.15
CA ALA A 83 -7.69 0.77 -4.95
C ALA A 83 -8.43 0.45 -6.25
N PRO A 84 -9.50 1.20 -6.59
CA PRO A 84 -10.18 1.02 -7.86
C PRO A 84 -9.26 1.46 -9.02
N ASP A 85 -9.72 1.16 -10.23
CA ASP A 85 -9.11 1.65 -11.46
C ASP A 85 -8.92 3.17 -11.41
N ASP A 86 -7.86 3.65 -12.05
CA ASP A 86 -7.48 5.07 -12.13
C ASP A 86 -7.16 5.78 -10.81
N ASN A 87 -7.26 5.10 -9.66
CA ASN A 87 -6.95 5.69 -8.35
C ASN A 87 -5.55 5.32 -7.88
N ASP A 88 -4.61 6.25 -8.01
CA ASP A 88 -3.23 6.07 -7.58
C ASP A 88 -2.94 6.62 -6.17
N ASN A 89 -3.95 6.98 -5.36
CA ASN A 89 -3.72 7.47 -3.99
C ASN A 89 -3.39 6.34 -3.00
N TYR A 90 -3.82 5.11 -3.29
CA TYR A 90 -3.60 3.95 -2.43
C TYR A 90 -3.45 2.65 -3.24
N GLY A 91 -3.32 1.52 -2.54
CA GLY A 91 -2.99 0.22 -3.11
C GLY A 91 -1.53 0.11 -3.51
N ILE A 92 -1.22 -0.79 -4.44
CA ILE A 92 0.14 -0.91 -4.96
C ILE A 92 0.46 0.33 -5.81
N GLN A 93 1.62 0.93 -5.57
CA GLN A 93 2.15 2.10 -6.28
C GLN A 93 3.56 1.82 -6.79
N VAL A 94 3.95 2.50 -7.87
CA VAL A 94 5.28 2.38 -8.47
C VAL A 94 5.97 3.74 -8.59
N GLY A 95 7.29 3.75 -8.52
CA GLY A 95 8.11 4.96 -8.58
C GLY A 95 9.43 4.77 -9.31
N THR A 96 10.07 5.88 -9.65
CA THR A 96 11.37 5.94 -10.34
C THR A 96 12.54 6.25 -9.40
N GLY A 97 12.27 6.58 -8.14
CA GLY A 97 13.28 6.97 -7.16
C GLY A 97 14.29 5.86 -6.87
N THR A 98 15.46 6.26 -6.40
CA THR A 98 16.58 5.34 -6.13
C THR A 98 17.13 5.50 -4.71
N ALA A 99 16.43 6.28 -3.89
CA ALA A 99 16.77 6.45 -2.48
C ALA A 99 16.69 5.09 -1.77
N ALA A 100 17.63 4.84 -0.87
CA ALA A 100 17.58 3.66 -0.02
C ALA A 100 16.39 3.78 0.93
N VAL A 101 15.65 2.68 1.12
CA VAL A 101 14.50 2.67 2.03
C VAL A 101 14.95 2.86 3.49
N SER A 102 14.22 3.70 4.21
CA SER A 102 14.30 3.86 5.65
C SER A 102 12.99 3.37 6.31
N PRO A 103 13.04 2.78 7.52
CA PRO A 103 11.81 2.39 8.23
C PRO A 103 10.82 3.55 8.47
N GLY A 104 11.27 4.80 8.41
CA GLY A 104 10.45 6.00 8.59
C GLY A 104 9.93 6.65 7.31
N ASP A 105 10.16 6.04 6.14
CA ASP A 105 9.59 6.54 4.89
C ASP A 105 8.06 6.49 4.95
N HIS A 106 7.41 7.46 4.29
CA HIS A 106 5.95 7.63 4.30
C HIS A 106 5.37 7.76 2.88
N ALA A 107 6.22 7.89 1.86
CA ALA A 107 5.86 7.96 0.46
C ALA A 107 7.01 7.42 -0.40
N LEU A 108 6.73 7.03 -1.65
CA LEU A 108 7.78 6.76 -2.63
C LEU A 108 8.55 8.05 -2.92
N ALA A 109 9.86 7.98 -3.08
CA ALA A 109 10.69 9.17 -3.31
C ALA A 109 10.34 9.85 -4.64
N SER A 110 9.92 9.09 -5.65
CA SER A 110 9.44 9.63 -6.93
C SER A 110 8.35 8.75 -7.52
N LYS A 111 7.13 8.86 -6.96
CA LYS A 111 5.94 8.15 -7.46
C LYS A 111 5.66 8.48 -8.93
N ILE A 112 5.40 7.45 -9.73
CA ILE A 112 4.87 7.56 -11.09
C ILE A 112 3.36 7.81 -10.97
N SER A 113 2.85 8.90 -11.53
CA SER A 113 1.42 9.21 -11.46
C SER A 113 0.58 8.35 -12.42
N HIS A 114 -0.70 8.17 -12.11
CA HIS A 114 -1.67 7.62 -13.04
C HIS A 114 -1.79 8.47 -14.32
N GLY A 115 -2.02 7.82 -15.46
CA GLY A 115 -2.45 8.42 -16.71
C GLY A 115 -1.57 8.09 -17.90
N THR A 116 -1.81 8.78 -19.01
CA THR A 116 -1.17 8.50 -20.31
C THR A 116 -0.14 9.55 -20.73
N ALA A 117 0.09 10.56 -19.90
CA ALA A 117 1.10 11.59 -20.18
C ALA A 117 2.53 11.01 -20.12
N SER A 118 3.49 11.73 -20.69
CA SER A 118 4.90 11.36 -20.63
C SER A 118 5.34 11.16 -19.17
N GLY A 119 5.91 9.99 -18.86
CA GLY A 119 6.34 9.64 -17.51
C GLY A 119 5.26 9.08 -16.58
N ASN A 120 4.00 9.00 -17.03
CA ASN A 120 2.92 8.36 -16.28
C ASN A 120 2.74 6.89 -16.69
N MET A 121 2.08 6.12 -15.83
CA MET A 121 1.56 4.80 -16.17
C MET A 121 0.06 4.78 -15.92
N ASP A 122 -0.67 4.02 -16.72
CA ASP A 122 -2.06 3.70 -16.45
C ASP A 122 -2.12 2.68 -15.30
N TYR A 123 -2.97 2.95 -14.31
CA TYR A 123 -3.02 2.22 -13.04
C TYR A 123 -4.32 1.43 -13.02
N GLY A 124 -4.21 0.10 -13.15
CA GLY A 124 -5.34 -0.79 -13.03
C GLY A 124 -5.96 -0.80 -11.62
N ALA A 125 -7.04 -1.54 -11.43
CA ALA A 125 -7.51 -1.87 -10.09
C ALA A 125 -6.48 -2.70 -9.30
N CYS A 126 -6.34 -2.40 -8.01
CA CYS A 126 -5.62 -3.22 -7.04
C CYS A 126 -6.62 -4.15 -6.34
N SER A 127 -6.30 -5.44 -6.26
CA SER A 127 -7.23 -6.43 -5.71
C SER A 127 -6.51 -7.52 -4.92
N LEU A 128 -7.21 -8.12 -3.98
CA LEU A 128 -6.80 -9.39 -3.38
C LEU A 128 -6.84 -10.51 -4.42
N GLU A 129 -5.69 -11.04 -4.82
CA GLU A 129 -5.59 -12.17 -5.77
C GLU A 129 -5.91 -13.50 -5.07
N THR A 130 -5.35 -13.73 -3.87
CA THR A 130 -5.56 -14.97 -3.13
C THR A 130 -5.16 -14.81 -1.65
N THR A 131 -5.76 -15.63 -0.79
CA THR A 131 -5.30 -15.87 0.58
C THR A 131 -5.26 -17.37 0.84
N GLY A 132 -4.46 -17.83 1.78
CA GLY A 132 -4.43 -19.25 2.11
C GLY A 132 -3.30 -19.63 3.05
N VAL A 133 -3.14 -20.95 3.20
CA VAL A 133 -2.08 -21.57 3.97
C VAL A 133 -1.35 -22.56 3.05
N SER A 134 -0.04 -22.48 3.02
CA SER A 134 0.84 -23.45 2.37
C SER A 134 1.85 -23.93 3.38
N ASP A 135 1.87 -25.23 3.65
CA ASP A 135 2.67 -25.85 4.71
C ASP A 135 2.43 -25.15 6.06
N ASN A 136 3.46 -24.48 6.58
CA ASN A 136 3.41 -23.72 7.83
C ASN A 136 3.41 -22.19 7.60
N THR A 137 2.97 -21.74 6.42
CA THR A 137 2.94 -20.31 6.04
C THR A 137 1.52 -19.88 5.67
N SER A 138 0.95 -18.94 6.43
CA SER A 138 -0.27 -18.21 6.03
C SER A 138 0.12 -17.02 5.15
N TYR A 139 -0.65 -16.76 4.10
CA TYR A 139 -0.35 -15.66 3.18
C TYR A 139 -1.61 -15.00 2.63
N ALA A 140 -1.44 -13.73 2.23
CA ALA A 140 -2.33 -12.98 1.36
C ALA A 140 -1.51 -12.40 0.22
N ARG A 141 -2.07 -12.36 -0.98
CA ARG A 141 -1.42 -11.79 -2.16
C ARG A 141 -2.35 -10.76 -2.79
N TYR A 142 -1.82 -9.56 -2.96
CA TYR A 142 -2.46 -8.47 -3.67
C TYR A 142 -1.77 -8.27 -5.02
N ARG A 143 -2.53 -7.82 -6.01
CA ARG A 143 -2.04 -7.57 -7.36
C ARG A 143 -2.62 -6.28 -7.90
N ARG A 144 -1.80 -5.59 -8.69
CA ARG A 144 -2.19 -4.45 -9.51
C ARG A 144 -1.42 -4.51 -10.83
N ASP A 145 -2.13 -4.27 -11.93
CA ASP A 145 -1.52 -4.17 -13.26
C ASP A 145 -1.24 -2.69 -13.59
N PHE A 146 -0.12 -2.45 -14.29
CA PHE A 146 0.29 -1.11 -14.74
C PHE A 146 0.56 -1.14 -16.24
N THR A 147 -0.02 -0.21 -16.99
CA THR A 147 0.16 -0.14 -18.44
C THR A 147 0.91 1.14 -18.83
N ASN A 148 2.08 1.00 -19.47
CA ASN A 148 2.81 2.16 -19.96
C ASN A 148 2.21 2.67 -21.29
N LEU A 149 1.34 3.68 -21.20
CA LEU A 149 0.73 4.37 -22.34
C LEU A 149 1.43 5.69 -22.70
N SER A 150 2.58 6.00 -22.08
CA SER A 150 3.26 7.30 -22.18
C SER A 150 4.05 7.54 -23.48
N GLY A 151 4.21 6.51 -24.32
CA GLY A 151 4.98 6.56 -25.57
C GLY A 151 6.51 6.47 -25.40
N ALA A 152 7.03 6.54 -24.18
CA ALA A 152 8.46 6.37 -23.87
C ALA A 152 8.68 5.22 -22.87
N ALA A 153 9.89 4.69 -22.79
CA ALA A 153 10.24 3.70 -21.77
C ALA A 153 10.28 4.37 -20.38
N ILE A 154 9.70 3.71 -19.38
CA ILE A 154 9.75 4.14 -17.97
C ILE A 154 10.45 3.04 -17.17
N THR A 155 11.47 3.44 -16.40
CA THR A 155 12.19 2.54 -15.49
C THR A 155 11.57 2.62 -14.10
N VAL A 156 10.98 1.52 -13.64
CA VAL A 156 10.45 1.39 -12.26
C VAL A 156 11.57 0.92 -11.34
N ASN A 157 11.80 1.67 -10.27
CA ASN A 157 12.81 1.39 -9.25
C ASN A 157 12.21 1.22 -7.85
N GLU A 158 11.01 1.77 -7.61
CA GLU A 158 10.32 1.71 -6.32
C GLU A 158 8.98 1.01 -6.48
N ILE A 159 8.60 0.21 -5.49
CA ILE A 159 7.26 -0.37 -5.37
C ILE A 159 6.85 -0.31 -3.91
N GLY A 160 5.65 0.20 -3.67
CA GLY A 160 5.07 0.39 -2.35
C GLY A 160 3.62 -0.09 -2.28
N MET A 161 3.12 -0.35 -1.08
CA MET A 161 1.70 -0.65 -0.85
C MET A 161 1.15 0.36 0.16
N VAL A 162 0.23 1.20 -0.29
CA VAL A 162 -0.34 2.28 0.51
C VAL A 162 -1.73 1.89 0.98
N ALA A 163 -1.98 2.00 2.27
CA ALA A 163 -3.28 1.75 2.89
C ALA A 163 -4.08 3.04 3.04
N LYS A 164 -5.37 2.98 2.69
CA LYS A 164 -6.37 4.01 2.97
C LYS A 164 -6.98 3.79 4.35
N TYR A 165 -7.06 4.87 5.12
CA TYR A 165 -7.75 4.94 6.39
C TYR A 165 -8.87 5.98 6.34
N LYS A 166 -10.03 5.63 6.90
CA LYS A 166 -11.15 6.53 7.10
C LYS A 166 -11.93 6.08 8.34
N ARG A 167 -12.30 7.01 9.20
CA ARG A 167 -13.13 6.75 10.39
C ARG A 167 -14.18 7.85 10.52
N VAL A 168 -15.43 7.44 10.66
CA VAL A 168 -16.57 8.34 10.86
C VAL A 168 -17.28 7.94 12.14
N ILE A 169 -17.53 8.90 13.03
CA ILE A 169 -18.34 8.73 14.23
C ILE A 169 -19.32 9.89 14.31
N GLY A 170 -20.60 9.61 14.05
CA GLY A 170 -21.63 10.65 13.94
C GLY A 170 -21.27 11.65 12.85
N ALA A 171 -21.04 12.91 13.23
CA ALA A 171 -20.67 13.99 12.31
C ALA A 171 -19.16 14.20 12.14
N THR A 172 -18.32 13.49 12.90
CA THR A 172 -16.86 13.64 12.87
C THR A 172 -16.27 12.67 11.85
N THR A 173 -15.49 13.20 10.90
CA THR A 173 -14.75 12.42 9.90
C THR A 173 -13.24 12.61 10.09
N GLU A 174 -12.53 11.50 10.21
CA GLU A 174 -11.08 11.37 10.18
C GLU A 174 -10.70 10.62 8.90
N GLY A 175 -9.83 11.20 8.08
CA GLY A 175 -9.54 10.70 6.73
C GLY A 175 -10.35 11.40 5.63
N GLU A 176 -10.25 10.98 4.38
CA GLU A 176 -9.41 9.87 3.89
C GLU A 176 -7.92 10.20 3.97
N TRP A 177 -7.15 9.35 4.64
CA TRP A 177 -5.69 9.46 4.76
C TRP A 177 -5.02 8.21 4.19
N TYR A 178 -3.78 8.36 3.76
CA TYR A 178 -3.03 7.35 3.03
C TYR A 178 -1.69 7.11 3.70
N PHE A 179 -1.33 5.85 3.93
CA PHE A 179 -0.12 5.45 4.64
C PHE A 179 0.63 4.37 3.86
N LEU A 180 1.85 4.68 3.44
CA LEU A 180 2.80 3.70 2.90
C LEU A 180 3.37 2.80 4.02
#